data_AF-A0A820HY37-F1
#
_entry.id   AF-A0A820HY37-F1
#
_cell.length_a   1.000
_cell.length_b   1.000
_cell.length_c   1.000
_cell.angle_alpha   90.00
_cell.angle_beta   90.00
_cell.angle_gamma   90.00
#
_symmetry.space_group_name_H-M   'P 1'
#
loop_
_entity.id
_entity.type
_entity.pdbx_description
1 polymer ?
#
loop_
_entity_poly.entity_id
_entity_poly.type
_entity_poly.pdbx_seq_one_letter_code
_entity_poly.pdbx_strand_id
1 'polypeptide(L)' 'MADITESQALKMIPTFLEGPVKLWFHENSTAFESWSVFKAQFLHTYSSPALKQLASNRLRHR' A
#
# COMPACT_ATOMS: atom_id res chain seq x y z
N MET A 1 0.60 -26.46 -1.19
CA MET A 1 0.81 -25.05 -1.56
C MET A 1 2.05 -24.61 -0.81
N ALA A 2 3.07 -24.09 -1.50
CA ALA A 2 4.28 -23.63 -0.81
C ALA A 2 3.96 -22.30 -0.11
N ASP A 3 4.08 -22.27 1.21
CA ASP A 3 3.92 -21.04 1.99
C ASP A 3 5.03 -20.06 1.59
N ILE A 4 4.63 -18.94 1.00
CA ILE A 4 5.54 -17.84 0.67
C ILE A 4 5.96 -17.22 2.00
N THR A 5 7.27 -17.21 2.27
CA THR A 5 7.81 -16.55 3.46
C THR A 5 7.63 -15.04 3.37
N GLU A 6 7.53 -14.33 4.51
CA GLU A 6 7.35 -12.88 4.51
C GLU A 6 8.43 -12.13 3.70
N SER A 7 9.67 -12.60 3.77
CA SER A 7 10.78 -12.05 3.00
C SER A 7 10.63 -12.27 1.49
N GLN A 8 10.02 -13.37 1.07
CA GLN A 8 9.70 -13.60 -0.34
C GLN A 8 8.52 -12.73 -0.80
N ALA A 9 7.50 -12.53 0.06
CA ALA A 9 6.38 -11.66 -0.24
C ALA A 9 6.82 -10.20 -0.48
N LEU A 10 7.72 -9.66 0.35
CA LEU A 10 8.31 -8.32 0.16
C LEU A 10 9.10 -8.19 -1.15
N LYS A 11 9.79 -9.25 -1.59
CA LYS A 11 10.52 -9.25 -2.87
C LYS A 11 9.60 -9.30 -4.07
N MET A 12 8.47 -9.98 -3.94
CA MET A 12 7.51 -10.18 -5.03
C MET A 12 6.51 -9.04 -5.15
N ILE A 13 6.14 -8.36 -4.07
CA ILE A 13 5.09 -7.32 -4.12
C ILE A 13 5.28 -6.24 -5.20
N PRO A 14 6.48 -5.69 -5.50
CA PRO A 14 6.62 -4.66 -6.54
C PRO A 14 6.26 -5.14 -7.95
N THR A 15 6.20 -6.45 -8.20
CA THR A 15 5.72 -6.99 -9.49
C THR A 15 4.20 -6.93 -9.63
N PHE A 16 3.48 -6.80 -8.52
CA PHE A 16 2.01 -6.70 -8.47
C PHE A 16 1.50 -5.27 -8.25
N LEU A 17 2.41 -4.32 -7.97
CA LEU A 17 2.06 -2.92 -7.83
C LEU A 17 2.17 -2.19 -9.16
N GLU A 18 1.24 -1.27 -9.41
CA GLU A 18 1.19 -0.45 -10.61
C GLU A 18 1.06 1.04 -10.27
N GLY A 19 1.50 1.89 -11.21
CA GLY A 19 1.30 3.33 -11.15
C GLY A 19 1.87 3.99 -9.87
N PRO A 20 1.13 4.92 -9.25
CA PRO A 20 1.58 5.68 -8.08
C PRO A 20 1.95 4.81 -6.87
N VAL A 21 1.32 3.64 -6.74
CA VAL A 21 1.57 2.72 -5.62
C VAL A 21 2.94 2.06 -5.77
N LYS A 22 3.36 1.73 -7.00
CA LYS A 22 4.69 1.16 -7.26
C LYS A 22 5.80 2.17 -6.97
N LEU A 23 5.61 3.43 -7.37
CA LEU A 23 6.54 4.52 -7.07
C LEU A 23 6.67 4.74 -5.56
N TRP A 24 5.53 4.85 -4.86
CA TRP A 24 5.50 4.95 -3.41
C TRP A 24 6.24 3.78 -2.72
N PHE A 25 6.04 2.56 -3.20
CA PHE A 25 6.73 1.39 -2.66
C PHE A 25 8.26 1.50 -2.83
N HIS A 26 8.76 1.94 -3.99
CA HIS A 26 10.20 2.10 -4.21
C HIS A 26 10.80 3.19 -3.33
N GLU A 27 10.13 4.33 -3.18
CA GLU A 27 10.57 5.45 -2.33
C GLU A 27 10.65 5.04 -0.85
N ASN A 28 9.77 4.15 -0.40
CA ASN A 28 9.69 3.70 0.99
C ASN A 28 10.28 2.29 1.20
N SER A 29 10.89 1.70 0.17
CA SER A 29 11.32 0.31 0.18
C SER A 29 12.35 0.00 1.26
N THR A 30 13.19 0.97 1.61
CA THR A 30 14.19 0.88 2.67
C THR A 30 13.59 0.88 4.09
N ALA A 31 12.34 1.31 4.25
CA ALA A 31 11.62 1.33 5.52
C ALA A 31 10.81 0.05 5.80
N PHE A 32 10.68 -0.85 4.82
CA PHE A 32 9.90 -2.08 4.95
C PHE A 32 10.76 -3.24 5.47
N GLU A 33 10.98 -3.28 6.78
CA GLU A 33 11.74 -4.36 7.46
C GLU A 33 11.03 -5.73 7.40
N SER A 34 9.70 -5.73 7.29
CA SER A 34 8.89 -6.94 7.20
C SER A 34 7.62 -6.72 6.37
N TRP A 35 7.04 -7.84 5.91
CA TRP A 35 5.77 -7.81 5.18
C TRP A 35 4.64 -7.18 6.00
N SER A 36 4.69 -7.35 7.32
CA SER A 36 3.72 -6.76 8.25
C SER A 36 3.85 -5.24 8.34
N VAL A 37 5.08 -4.69 8.34
CA VAL A 37 5.32 -3.23 8.29
C VAL A 37 4.81 -2.64 6.98
N PHE A 38 5.10 -3.29 5.85
CA PHE A 38 4.56 -2.88 4.55
C PHE A 38 3.02 -2.82 4.57
N LYS A 39 2.34 -3.88 5.03
CA LYS A 39 0.87 -3.91 5.08
C LYS A 39 0.31 -2.79 5.95
N ALA A 40 0.90 -2.53 7.11
CA ALA A 40 0.45 -1.48 8.02
C ALA A 40 0.55 -0.09 7.36
N GLN A 41 1.69 0.22 6.73
CA GLN A 41 1.86 1.50 6.03
C GLN A 41 1.00 1.62 4.78
N PHE A 42 0.87 0.54 4.00
CA PHE A 42 -0.01 0.51 2.84
C PHE A 42 -1.46 0.79 3.24
N LEU A 43 -1.93 0.13 4.30
CA LEU A 43 -3.28 0.35 4.81
C LEU A 43 -3.45 1.77 5.35
N HIS A 44 -2.47 2.30 6.08
CA HIS A 44 -2.53 3.68 6.58
C HIS A 44 -2.61 4.70 5.43
N THR A 45 -1.79 4.54 4.40
CA THR A 45 -1.70 5.48 3.26
C THR A 45 -2.93 5.41 2.35
N TYR A 46 -3.40 4.20 2.03
CA TYR A 46 -4.44 3.99 1.01
C TYR A 46 -5.83 3.66 1.57
N SER A 47 -5.94 3.28 2.84
CA SER A 47 -7.23 2.98 3.51
C SER A 47 -7.69 4.12 4.41
N SER A 48 -6.93 5.21 4.54
CA SER A 48 -7.29 6.32 5.41
C SER A 48 -8.68 6.86 5.05
N PRO A 49 -9.59 6.99 6.03
CA PRO A 49 -10.93 7.58 5.84
C PRO A 49 -10.90 8.99 5.24
N ALA A 50 -9.78 9.70 5.29
CA ALA A 50 -9.62 11.03 4.71
C ALA A 50 -9.87 11.06 3.19
N LEU A 51 -9.47 10.01 2.45
CA LEU A 51 -9.77 9.88 1.02
C LEU A 51 -11.26 9.58 0.77
N LYS A 52 -11.90 8.79 1.65
CA LYS A 52 -13.35 8.55 1.60
C LYS A 52 -14.14 9.82 1.91
N GLN A 53 -13.69 10.65 2.85
CA GLN A 53 -14.36 11.92 3.13
C GLN A 53 -14.18 12.94 2.01
N LEU A 54 -13.02 13.01 1.34
CA LEU A 54 -12.85 13.88 0.18
C LEU A 54 -13.73 13.47 -1.01
N ALA A 55 -13.87 12.16 -1.26
CA ALA A 55 -14.80 11.63 -2.26
C ALA A 55 -16.27 11.88 -1.87
N SER A 56 -16.62 11.71 -0.59
CA SER A 56 -17.98 11.92 -0.08
C SER A 56 -18.38 13.40 -0.05
N ASN A 57 -17.44 14.32 0.20
CA ASN A 57 -17.70 15.76 0.16
C ASN A 57 -17.84 16.30 -1.26
N ARG A 58 -17.18 15.68 -2.25
CA ARG A 58 -17.35 16.04 -3.66
C ARG A 58 -18.72 15.68 -4.22
N LEU A 59 -19.41 14.70 -3.64
CA LEU A 59 -20.76 14.29 -4.05
C LEU A 59 -21.88 15.13 -3.41
N ARG A 60 -21.60 15.92 -2.37
CA ARG A 60 -22.59 16.76 -1.68
C ARG A 60 -22.70 18.19 -2.22
N HIS A 61 -21.84 18.58 -3.17
CA HIS A 61 -21.83 19.91 -3.80
C HIS A 61 -22.18 19.85 -5.30
N ARG A 62 -23.11 18.99 -5.69
CA ARG A 62 -23.83 19.05 -6.98
C ARG A 62 -25.31 19.17 -6.71
#